data_AF-X5DAR2-F1
#
_entry.id   AF-X5DAR2-F1
#
_cell.length_a   1.000
_cell.length_b   1.000
_cell.length_c   1.000
_cell.angle_alpha   90.00
_cell.angle_beta   90.00
_cell.angle_gamma   90.00
#
_symmetry.space_group_name_H-M   'P 1'
#
loop_
_entity.id
_entity.type
_entity.pdbx_description
1 polymer ?
#
loop_
_entity_poly.entity_id
_entity_poly.type
_entity_poly.pdbx_seq_one_letter_code
_entity_poly.pdbx_strand_id
1 'polypeptide(L)' 'MPHIHVRHYPRNFTEEQLRAIDEAVTAAVTSTFATGEDTVSISLEPVTPEDWDSQVLAEIAARRDELIKAPGYWNES' A
#
# COMPACT_ATOMS: atom_id res chain seq x y z
N MET A 1 -10.73 -12.59 -1.05
CA MET A 1 -10.77 -11.51 -0.04
C MET A 1 -9.44 -10.76 -0.10
N PRO A 2 -9.38 -9.63 -0.82
CA PRO A 2 -8.16 -8.85 -0.96
C PRO A 2 -7.79 -8.08 0.32
N HIS A 3 -6.50 -8.04 0.64
CA HIS A 3 -5.96 -7.15 1.67
C HIS A 3 -4.92 -6.23 1.06
N ILE A 4 -5.03 -4.94 1.36
CA ILE A 4 -4.12 -3.90 0.89
C ILE A 4 -3.48 -3.28 2.12
N HIS A 5 -2.16 -3.33 2.17
CA HIS A 5 -1.37 -2.70 3.22
C HIS A 5 -0.53 -1.59 2.61
N VAL A 6 -0.75 -0.35 3.07
CA VAL A 6 -0.02 0.83 2.60
C VAL A 6 0.92 1.30 3.68
N ARG A 7 2.23 1.15 3.42
CA ARG A 7 3.29 1.70 4.27
C ARG A 7 3.71 3.06 3.72
N HIS A 8 3.79 4.08 4.56
CA HIS A 8 4.02 5.46 4.12
C HIS A 8 4.82 6.26 5.15
N TYR A 9 5.46 7.36 4.74
CA TYR A 9 6.07 8.28 5.72
C TYR A 9 5.05 8.91 6.65
N PRO A 10 5.43 9.25 7.90
CA PRO A 10 4.47 9.69 8.89
C PRO A 10 3.75 10.95 8.43
N ARG A 11 2.42 10.86 8.39
CA ARG A 11 1.52 11.94 7.97
C ARG A 11 0.17 11.77 8.66
N ASN A 12 -0.44 12.90 9.02
CA ASN A 12 -1.83 12.92 9.48
C ASN A 12 -2.78 13.00 8.28
N PHE A 13 -3.82 12.17 8.31
CA PHE A 13 -4.91 12.20 7.34
C PHE A 13 -6.17 12.79 8.00
N THR A 14 -6.92 13.58 7.23
CA THR A 14 -8.28 13.96 7.62
C THR A 14 -9.25 12.79 7.36
N GLU A 15 -10.44 12.84 7.96
CA GLU A 15 -11.48 11.84 7.68
C GLU A 15 -11.88 11.82 6.20
N GLU A 16 -11.98 12.98 5.53
CA GLU A 16 -12.23 12.99 4.08
C GLU A 16 -11.10 12.34 3.27
N GLN A 17 -9.84 12.51 3.68
CA GLN A 17 -8.71 11.86 3.00
C GLN A 17 -8.72 10.35 3.19
N LEU A 18 -9.03 9.87 4.39
CA LEU A 18 -9.18 8.45 4.66
C LEU A 18 -10.32 7.84 3.85
N ARG A 19 -11.46 8.53 3.77
CA ARG A 19 -12.61 8.13 2.95
C ARG A 19 -12.27 8.07 1.46
N ALA A 20 -11.54 9.08 0.95
CA ALA A 20 -11.11 9.10 -0.43
C ALA A 20 -10.13 7.96 -0.78
N ILE A 21 -9.26 7.57 0.16
CA ILE A 21 -8.37 6.40 0.00
C ILE A 21 -9.20 5.11 -0.05
N ASP A 22 -10.13 4.94 0.89
CA ASP A 22 -11.02 3.77 0.95
C ASP A 22 -11.80 3.62 -0.36
N GLU A 23 -12.57 4.64 -0.77
CA GLU A 23 -13.40 4.60 -1.98
C GLU A 23 -12.57 4.27 -3.24
N ALA A 24 -11.42 4.93 -3.41
CA ALA A 24 -10.59 4.75 -4.61
C ALA A 24 -9.91 3.37 -4.66
N VAL A 25 -9.35 2.90 -3.55
CA VAL A 25 -8.65 1.60 -3.49
C VAL A 25 -9.66 0.46 -3.58
N THR A 26 -10.76 0.55 -2.82
CA THR A 26 -11.84 -0.45 -2.85
C THR A 26 -12.40 -0.59 -4.26
N ALA A 27 -12.70 0.51 -4.96
CA ALA A 27 -13.21 0.46 -6.34
C ALA A 27 -12.23 -0.19 -7.34
N ALA A 28 -10.94 0.14 -7.26
CA ALA A 28 -9.93 -0.46 -8.14
C ALA A 28 -9.80 -1.97 -7.93
N VAL A 29 -9.85 -2.41 -6.67
CA VAL A 29 -9.72 -3.81 -6.29
C VAL A 29 -10.97 -4.60 -6.63
N THR A 30 -12.17 -4.14 -6.27
CA THR A 30 -13.42 -4.87 -6.53
C THR A 30 -13.68 -5.02 -8.02
N SER A 31 -13.41 -3.97 -8.83
CA SER A 31 -13.56 -4.04 -10.29
C SER A 31 -12.60 -5.02 -10.95
N THR A 32 -11.37 -5.15 -10.45
CA THR A 32 -10.35 -6.05 -11.00
C THR A 32 -10.57 -7.50 -10.56
N PHE A 33 -10.91 -7.71 -9.28
CA PHE A 33 -11.05 -9.04 -8.68
C PHE A 33 -12.48 -9.61 -8.77
N ALA A 34 -13.45 -8.84 -9.28
CA ALA A 34 -14.86 -9.21 -9.36
C ALA A 34 -15.43 -9.71 -8.01
N THR A 35 -15.13 -8.97 -6.94
CA THR A 35 -15.48 -9.30 -5.54
C THR A 35 -16.28 -8.18 -4.88
N GLY A 36 -17.01 -8.50 -3.81
CA GLY A 36 -17.77 -7.52 -3.03
C GLY A 36 -16.88 -6.58 -2.21
N GLU A 37 -17.34 -5.36 -1.94
CA GLU A 37 -16.63 -4.34 -1.15
C GLU A 37 -16.35 -4.83 0.28
N ASP A 38 -17.27 -5.57 0.87
CA ASP A 38 -17.19 -6.17 2.20
C ASP A 38 -16.06 -7.21 2.36
N THR A 39 -15.43 -7.60 1.25
CA THR A 39 -14.31 -8.54 1.22
C THR A 39 -12.94 -7.87 1.13
N VAL A 40 -12.90 -6.54 0.98
CA VAL A 40 -11.68 -5.74 0.86
C VAL A 40 -11.33 -5.15 2.22
N SER A 41 -10.06 -5.21 2.58
CA SER A 41 -9.54 -4.56 3.78
C SER A 41 -8.31 -3.73 3.45
N ILE A 42 -8.22 -2.55 4.07
CA ILE A 42 -7.13 -1.59 3.84
C ILE A 42 -6.53 -1.20 5.19
N SER A 43 -5.20 -1.26 5.31
CA SER A 43 -4.45 -0.75 6.46
C SER A 43 -3.44 0.30 6.02
N LEU A 44 -3.27 1.34 6.84
CA LEU A 44 -2.25 2.38 6.67
C LEU A 44 -1.25 2.29 7.83
N GLU A 45 0.02 2.13 7.52
CA GLU A 45 1.10 2.04 8.50
C GLU A 45 2.13 3.17 8.27
N PRO A 46 2.28 4.12 9.21
CA PRO A 46 3.35 5.09 9.14
C PRO A 46 4.70 4.46 9.49
N VAL A 47 5.70 4.63 8.63
CA VAL A 47 7.09 4.19 8.81
C VAL A 47 7.99 5.42 8.70
N THR A 48 8.91 5.61 9.64
CA THR A 48 9.83 6.75 9.63
C THR A 48 10.80 6.66 8.45
N PRO A 49 11.38 7.80 7.99
CA PRO A 49 12.43 7.77 6.98
C PRO A 49 13.64 6.92 7.40
N GLU A 50 14.00 6.93 8.68
CA GLU A 50 15.13 6.17 9.23
C GLU A 50 14.91 4.64 9.14
N ASP A 51 13.66 4.20 9.26
CA ASP A 51 13.28 2.79 9.20
C ASP A 51 12.88 2.32 7.80
N TRP A 52 12.80 3.22 6.82
CA TRP A 52 12.26 2.90 5.49
C TRP A 52 13.06 1.82 4.77
N ASP A 53 14.39 1.93 4.81
CA ASP A 53 15.27 1.00 4.11
C ASP A 53 15.20 -0.40 4.74
N SER A 54 15.29 -0.45 6.08
CA SER A 54 15.33 -1.70 6.83
C SER A 54 13.98 -2.43 6.85
N GLN A 55 12.87 -1.70 6.69
CA GLN A 55 11.54 -2.28 6.75
C GLN A 55 10.85 -2.37 5.39
N VAL A 56 10.79 -1.29 4.61
CA VAL A 56 10.01 -1.22 3.36
C VAL A 56 10.85 -1.64 2.17
N LEU A 57 12.07 -1.10 1.99
CA LEU A 57 12.93 -1.54 0.88
C LEU A 57 13.35 -3.00 1.04
N ALA A 58 13.66 -3.44 2.25
CA ALA A 58 13.95 -4.85 2.53
C ALA A 58 12.78 -5.77 2.14
N GLU A 59 11.54 -5.38 2.43
CA GLU A 59 10.34 -6.12 2.04
C GLU A 59 10.15 -6.15 0.52
N ILE A 60 10.30 -5.00 -0.14
CA ILE A 60 10.20 -4.87 -1.61
C ILE A 60 11.24 -5.77 -2.29
N ALA A 61 12.49 -5.75 -1.81
CA ALA A 61 13.56 -6.60 -2.33
C ALA A 61 13.26 -8.09 -2.11
N ALA A 62 12.74 -8.46 -0.93
CA ALA A 62 12.40 -9.84 -0.61
C ALA A 62 11.22 -10.40 -1.43
N ARG A 63 10.34 -9.53 -1.95
CA ARG A 63 9.13 -9.89 -2.70
C ARG A 63 9.17 -9.42 -4.16
N ARG A 64 10.37 -9.30 -4.74
CA ARG A 64 10.58 -8.76 -6.09
C ARG A 64 9.69 -9.41 -7.15
N ASP A 65 9.50 -10.72 -7.10
CA ASP A 65 8.72 -11.48 -8.09
C ASP A 65 7.20 -11.26 -7.97
N GLU A 66 6.75 -10.68 -6.85
CA GLU A 66 5.34 -10.34 -6.60
C GLU A 66 5.01 -8.88 -6.98
N LEU A 67 6.02 -8.07 -7.32
CA LEU A 67 5.84 -6.66 -7.63
C LEU A 67 5.18 -6.46 -9.00
N ILE A 68 3.98 -5.90 -9.00
CA ILE A 68 3.35 -5.35 -10.21
C ILE A 68 3.96 -4.00 -10.64
N LYS A 69 4.65 -3.32 -9.72
CA LYS A 69 5.32 -2.03 -9.93
C LYS A 69 6.45 -1.81 -8.92
N ALA A 70 7.65 -1.53 -9.42
CA ALA A 70 8.81 -1.12 -8.62
C ALA A 70 8.79 0.39 -8.29
N PRO A 71 9.36 0.83 -7.16
CA PRO A 71 9.56 2.25 -6.87
C PRO A 71 10.61 2.85 -7.81
N GLY A 72 10.38 4.07 -8.31
CA GLY A 72 11.34 4.76 -9.18
C GLY A 72 12.63 5.20 -8.48
N TYR A 73 12.65 5.23 -7.15
CA TYR A 73 13.84 5.50 -6.33
C TYR A 73 14.61 4.22 -5.97
N TRP A 74 14.10 3.04 -6.34
CA TRP A 74 14.81 1.80 -6.10
C TRP A 74 15.97 1.70 -7.09
N ASN A 75 17.17 1.99 -6.60
CA ASN A 75 18.39 1.78 -7.36
C ASN A 75 18.96 0.42 -6.94
N GLU A 76 18.82 -0.59 -7.81
CA GLU A 76 19.53 -1.88 -7.66
C GLU A 76 21.02 -1.60 -7.95
N SER A 77 21.76 -1.10 -6.95
CA SER A 77 23.23 -1.00 -6.99
C SER A 77 23.87 -2.22 -6.35
#